data_AF-A0A7W0YYF3-F1
#
_entry.id   AF-A0A7W0YYF3-F1
#
_cell.length_a   1.000
_cell.length_b   1.000
_cell.length_c   1.000
_cell.angle_alpha   90.00
_cell.angle_beta   90.00
_cell.angle_gamma   90.00
#
_symmetry.space_group_name_H-M   'P 1'
#
loop_
_entity.id
_entity.type
_entity.pdbx_description
1 polymer ?
#
loop_
_entity_poly.entity_id
_entity_poly.type
_entity_poly.pdbx_seq_one_letter_code
_entity_poly.pdbx_strand_id
1 'polypeptide(L)' 'MLSPAGGDVAALNDGPKFFIYSQDEGAAGSIEQLIADAAGQDNEVLAVEGSAHAQAIFETSAGAEVIAAILSRLDAG' A
#
# COMPACT_ATOMS: atom_id res chain seq x y z
N MET A 1 14.14 12.01 -15.62
CA MET A 1 12.67 12.16 -15.55
C MET A 1 12.26 11.71 -14.16
N LEU A 2 11.28 12.40 -13.57
CA LEU A 2 10.94 12.39 -12.15
C LEU A 2 10.80 10.96 -11.60
N SER A 3 11.57 10.61 -10.55
CA SER A 3 11.07 9.66 -9.56
C SER A 3 10.21 10.48 -8.59
N PRO A 4 8.87 10.48 -8.72
CA PRO A 4 8.05 10.88 -7.60
C PRO A 4 8.31 9.88 -6.47
N ALA A 5 7.98 10.23 -5.24
CA ALA A 5 8.24 9.44 -4.04
C ALA A 5 7.57 8.04 -3.98
N GLY A 6 7.09 7.49 -5.11
CA GLY A 6 6.56 6.13 -5.23
C GLY A 6 7.68 5.13 -5.49
N GLY A 7 7.78 4.11 -4.63
CA GLY A 7 8.70 3.00 -4.84
C GLY A 7 8.48 2.31 -6.20
N ASP A 8 9.52 1.68 -6.72
CA ASP A 8 9.43 0.93 -7.97
C ASP A 8 8.75 -0.43 -7.72
N VAL A 9 7.45 -0.51 -7.98
CA VAL A 9 6.70 -1.78 -7.88
C VAL A 9 7.04 -2.77 -8.97
N ALA A 10 7.68 -2.34 -10.07
CA ALA A 10 8.15 -3.26 -11.10
C ALA A 10 9.36 -4.08 -10.62
N ALA A 11 10.07 -3.60 -9.58
CA ALA A 11 11.10 -4.38 -8.90
C ALA A 11 10.53 -5.48 -8.00
N LEU A 12 9.23 -5.44 -7.69
CA LEU A 12 8.54 -6.52 -7.00
C LEU A 12 8.15 -7.58 -8.05
N ASN A 13 8.48 -8.84 -7.80
CA ASN A 13 8.19 -9.97 -8.69
C ASN A 13 6.69 -10.11 -9.01
N ASP A 14 6.31 -11.03 -9.91
CA ASP A 14 4.90 -11.28 -10.29
C ASP A 14 4.05 -11.94 -9.18
N GLY A 15 4.58 -12.06 -7.96
CA GLY A 15 3.83 -12.57 -6.82
C GLY A 15 2.74 -11.60 -6.34
N PRO A 16 1.83 -12.09 -5.48
CA PRO A 16 0.76 -11.29 -4.91
C PRO A 16 1.31 -10.16 -4.05
N LYS A 17 0.79 -8.94 -4.25
CA LYS A 17 1.21 -7.74 -3.53
C LYS A 17 0.10 -7.25 -2.61
N PHE A 18 0.49 -6.57 -1.54
CA PHE A 18 -0.44 -5.91 -0.64
C PHE A 18 -0.01 -4.45 -0.48
N PHE A 19 -0.85 -3.54 -0.97
CA PHE A 19 -0.60 -2.11 -0.98
C PHE A 19 -1.35 -1.45 0.17
N ILE A 20 -0.66 -0.60 0.93
CA ILE A 20 -1.24 0.14 2.05
C ILE A 20 -0.88 1.61 1.87
N TYR A 21 -1.88 2.49 1.87
CA TYR A 21 -1.66 3.93 1.74
C TYR A 21 -2.74 4.76 2.45
N SER A 22 -2.39 5.99 2.77
CA SER A 22 -3.29 6.98 3.36
C SER A 22 -4.04 7.76 2.28
N GLN A 23 -5.37 7.82 2.37
CA GLN A 23 -6.25 8.41 1.35
C GLN A 23 -6.06 9.92 1.18
N ASP A 24 -5.77 10.64 2.26
CA ASP A 24 -5.59 12.10 2.25
C ASP A 24 -4.14 12.52 2.05
N GLU A 25 -3.24 11.57 1.75
CA GLU A 25 -1.89 11.91 1.34
C GLU A 25 -1.92 12.51 -0.07
N GLY A 26 -1.15 13.58 -0.31
CA GLY A 26 -1.05 14.21 -1.63
C GLY A 26 -0.59 13.29 -2.76
N ALA A 27 -0.12 12.07 -2.44
CA ALA A 27 0.30 11.04 -3.37
C ALA A 27 -0.77 9.97 -3.67
N ALA A 28 -1.95 9.98 -3.01
CA ALA A 28 -2.96 8.93 -3.13
C ALA A 28 -3.33 8.57 -4.59
N GLY A 29 -3.61 9.57 -5.42
CA GLY A 29 -3.95 9.34 -6.84
C GLY A 29 -2.81 8.74 -7.67
N SER A 30 -1.55 8.99 -7.31
CA SER A 30 -0.39 8.36 -7.97
C SER A 30 -0.18 6.92 -7.52
N ILE A 31 -0.53 6.60 -6.26
CA ILE A 31 -0.47 5.26 -5.70
C ILE A 31 -1.52 4.37 -6.37
N GLU A 32 -2.74 4.87 -6.55
CA GLU A 32 -3.82 4.13 -7.23
C GLU A 32 -3.44 3.72 -8.67
N GLN A 33 -2.80 4.62 -9.42
CA GLN A 33 -2.30 4.31 -10.76
C GLN A 33 -1.20 3.25 -10.71
N LEU A 34 -0.26 3.41 -9.80
CA LEU A 34 0.85 2.47 -9.61
C LEU A 34 0.36 1.07 -9.19
N ILE A 35 -0.72 0.99 -8.40
CA ILE A 35 -1.39 -0.28 -8.05
C ILE A 35 -2.06 -0.88 -9.28
N ALA A 36 -2.78 -0.08 -10.07
CA ALA A 36 -3.47 -0.54 -11.27
C ALA A 36 -2.49 -1.10 -12.33
N ASP A 37 -1.30 -0.51 -12.41
CA ASP A 37 -0.25 -0.93 -13.33
C ASP A 37 0.63 -2.09 -12.78
N ALA A 38 0.46 -2.46 -11.50
CA ALA A 38 1.29 -3.48 -10.88
C ALA A 38 0.95 -4.88 -11.42
N ALA A 39 1.98 -5.59 -11.92
CA ALA A 39 1.87 -6.99 -12.32
C ALA A 39 1.55 -7.90 -11.12
N GLY A 40 1.15 -9.14 -11.40
CA GLY A 40 0.84 -10.18 -10.42
C GLY A 40 -0.64 -10.49 -10.26
N GLN A 41 -0.93 -11.71 -9.81
CA GLN A 41 -2.29 -12.14 -9.47
C GLN A 41 -2.57 -11.82 -7.99
N ASP A 42 -3.83 -11.58 -7.65
CA ASP A 42 -4.27 -11.37 -6.26
C ASP A 42 -3.60 -10.19 -5.54
N ASN A 43 -3.31 -9.12 -6.29
CA ASN A 43 -2.93 -7.84 -5.70
C ASN A 43 -4.10 -7.25 -4.91
N GLU A 44 -3.83 -6.83 -3.68
CA GLU A 44 -4.83 -6.24 -2.78
C GLU A 44 -4.41 -4.87 -2.28
N VAL A 45 -5.41 -4.09 -1.88
CA VAL A 45 -5.25 -2.69 -1.48
C VAL A 45 -5.99 -2.45 -0.18
N LEU A 46 -5.31 -1.79 0.75
CA LEU A 46 -5.89 -1.23 1.97
C LEU A 46 -5.64 0.29 1.98
N ALA A 47 -6.68 1.05 1.66
CA ALA A 47 -6.66 2.50 1.73
C ALA A 47 -7.14 2.96 3.11
N VAL A 48 -6.27 3.51 3.93
CA VAL A 48 -6.61 3.99 5.29
C VAL A 48 -6.96 5.46 5.28
N GLU A 49 -7.89 5.87 6.14
CA GLU A 49 -8.24 7.29 6.31
C GLU A 49 -7.08 8.09 6.91
N GLY A 50 -7.01 9.38 6.58
CA GLY A 50 -5.98 10.30 7.05
C GLY A 50 -4.83 10.46 6.05
N SER A 51 -3.77 11.14 6.50
CA SER A 51 -2.65 11.61 5.66
C SER A 51 -1.28 11.14 6.13
N ALA A 52 -1.23 10.11 6.99
CA ALA A 52 0.02 9.60 7.56
C ALA A 52 0.87 8.91 6.48
N HIS A 53 2.13 9.31 6.36
CA HIS A 53 3.01 8.77 5.34
C HIS A 53 3.64 7.43 5.76
N ALA A 54 3.49 6.40 4.92
CA ALA A 54 4.17 5.11 5.05
C ALA A 54 4.13 4.54 6.49
N GLN A 55 5.28 4.35 7.15
CA GLN A 55 5.35 3.77 8.49
C GLN A 55 4.63 4.61 9.56
N ALA A 56 4.40 5.91 9.34
CA ALA A 56 3.67 6.75 10.29
C ALA A 56 2.20 6.30 10.46
N ILE A 57 1.66 5.51 9.52
CA ILE A 57 0.33 4.92 9.63
C ILE A 57 0.20 4.09 10.91
N PHE A 58 1.26 3.40 11.34
CA PHE A 58 1.26 2.56 12.54
C PHE A 58 1.09 3.36 13.85
N GLU A 59 1.37 4.65 13.83
CA GLU A 59 1.22 5.55 14.99
C GLU A 59 -0.18 6.19 15.06
N THR A 60 -1.03 5.95 14.05
CA THR A 60 -2.41 6.48 13.99
C THR A 60 -3.42 5.50 14.60
N SER A 61 -4.69 5.93 14.68
CA SER A 61 -5.80 5.04 15.04
C SER A 61 -5.97 3.86 14.08
N ALA A 62 -5.54 3.97 12.83
CA ALA A 62 -5.59 2.89 11.85
C ALA A 62 -4.47 1.86 12.02
N GLY A 63 -3.43 2.15 12.82
CA GLY A 63 -2.24 1.29 12.93
C GLY A 63 -2.55 -0.15 13.36
N ALA A 64 -3.47 -0.32 14.32
CA ALA A 64 -3.88 -1.66 14.78
C ALA A 64 -4.62 -2.45 13.70
N GLU A 65 -5.48 -1.79 12.91
CA GLU A 65 -6.21 -2.40 11.80
C GLU A 65 -5.25 -2.83 10.69
N VAL A 66 -4.29 -1.98 10.34
CA VAL A 66 -3.29 -2.29 9.33
C VAL A 66 -2.44 -3.50 9.72
N ILE A 67 -2.03 -3.59 10.99
CA ILE A 67 -1.30 -4.76 11.49
C ILE A 67 -2.17 -6.02 11.38
N ALA A 68 -3.44 -5.95 11.79
CA ALA A 68 -4.35 -7.09 11.70
C ALA A 68 -4.57 -7.55 10.24
N ALA A 69 -4.66 -6.62 9.29
CA ALA A 69 -4.78 -6.94 7.87
C ALA A 69 -3.53 -7.63 7.32
N ILE A 70 -2.32 -7.13 7.66
CA ILE A 70 -1.05 -7.76 7.28
C ILE A 70 -0.98 -9.19 7.81
N LEU A 71 -1.28 -9.39 9.10
CA LEU A 71 -1.24 -10.73 9.72
C LEU A 71 -2.25 -11.68 9.09
N SER A 72 -3.48 -11.22 8.87
CA SER A 72 -4.53 -12.04 8.24
C SER A 72 -4.12 -12.53 6.85
N ARG A 73 -3.40 -11.71 6.08
CA ARG A 73 -2.90 -12.10 4.76
C ARG A 73 -1.76 -13.12 4.84
N LEU A 74 -0.88 -13.00 5.84
CA LEU A 74 0.20 -13.97 6.05
C LEU A 74 -0.33 -15.33 6.52
N ASP A 75 -1.40 -15.35 7.32
CA ASP A 75 -2.03 -16.57 7.81
C ASP A 75 -2.92 -17.28 6.77
N ALA A 76 -3.33 -16.56 5.71
CA ALA A 76 -4.15 -17.09 4.63
C ALA A 76 -3.35 -17.80 3.52
N GLY A 77 -2.01 -17.74 3.55
CA GLY A 77 -1.09 -18.39 2.61
C GLY A 77 -0.60 -19.74 3.10
#